data_AF-A0A2U8QRL2-F1
#
_entry.id   AF-A0A2U8QRL2-F1
#
_cell.length_a   1.000
_cell.length_b   1.000
_cell.length_c   1.000
_cell.angle_alpha   90.00
_cell.angle_beta   90.00
_cell.angle_gamma   90.00
#
_symmetry.space_group_name_H-M   'P 1'
#
loop_
_entity.id
_entity.type
_entity.pdbx_description
1 polymer ?
#
loop_
_entity_poly.entity_id
_entity_poly.type
_entity_poly.pdbx_seq_one_letter_code
_entity_poly.pdbx_strand_id
1 'polypeptide(L)'
;MATKNFKRVYVWELPVRIFHWLNALAITVLIVTGFIISNPPAIMSKLEASQQFWFGYVRKIHFIAAYIMVAVMILRIYWAFVGNKFANWRTFFPFNKKGMKNIWHVLKYDIFLQNEQAHKIESFSIGHNSVATFSYLVMFVLALLMMATGFAMYAPTASWFFPKMFAWVTPLFNDNEILIRKVHHITMWMFILFMAVHIYLVLFHDWLEGRGETSAMISGQKFVSSERVQEETKQ
;
A
#
# COMPACT_ATOMS: atom_id res chain seq x y z
N MET A 1 1.51 39.97 -10.17
CA MET A 1 1.39 38.55 -9.77
C MET A 1 0.38 38.47 -8.64
N ALA A 2 -0.71 37.71 -8.79
CA ALA A 2 -1.65 37.50 -7.69
C ALA A 2 -0.97 36.66 -6.59
N THR A 3 -0.82 37.21 -5.39
CA THR A 3 -0.26 36.49 -4.24
C THR A 3 -1.31 35.51 -3.72
N LYS A 4 -1.13 34.21 -4.00
CA LYS A 4 -1.96 33.16 -3.40
C LYS A 4 -1.59 33.02 -1.93
N ASN A 5 -2.54 33.28 -1.02
CA ASN A 5 -2.35 33.06 0.41
C ASN A 5 -2.46 31.57 0.73
N PHE A 6 -1.41 30.96 1.29
CA PHE A 6 -1.42 29.55 1.70
C PHE A 6 -1.59 29.43 3.22
N LYS A 7 -2.45 28.51 3.66
CA LYS A 7 -2.60 28.10 5.06
C LYS A 7 -2.09 26.69 5.25
N ARG A 8 -1.46 26.45 6.40
CA ARG A 8 -0.99 25.13 6.80
C ARG A 8 -2.10 24.43 7.57
N VAL A 9 -2.56 23.30 7.07
CA VAL A 9 -3.64 22.49 7.67
C VAL A 9 -3.06 21.16 8.11
N TYR A 10 -3.41 20.73 9.32
CA TYR A 10 -3.05 19.39 9.79
C TYR A 10 -4.02 18.38 9.20
N VAL A 11 -3.53 17.51 8.33
CA VAL A 11 -4.35 16.57 7.55
C VAL A 11 -4.10 15.13 8.01
N TRP A 12 -2.84 14.76 8.27
CA TRP A 12 -2.48 13.38 8.61
C TRP A 12 -2.01 13.26 10.06
N GLU A 13 -2.80 12.53 10.84
CA GLU A 13 -2.48 12.19 12.22
C GLU A 13 -1.17 11.40 12.33
N LEU A 14 -0.43 11.57 13.42
CA LEU A 14 0.83 10.87 13.67
C LEU A 14 0.70 9.33 13.59
N PRO A 15 -0.34 8.69 14.19
CA PRO A 15 -0.50 7.24 14.11
C PRO A 15 -0.63 6.76 12.66
N VAL A 16 -1.40 7.46 11.82
CA VAL A 16 -1.60 7.10 10.40
C VAL A 16 -0.27 7.12 9.63
N ARG A 17 0.58 8.11 9.91
CA ARG A 17 1.91 8.21 9.30
C ARG A 17 2.83 7.06 9.72
N ILE A 18 2.88 6.74 11.02
CA ILE A 18 3.67 5.61 11.52
C ILE A 18 3.21 4.31 10.84
N PHE A 19 1.90 4.09 10.75
CA PHE A 19 1.31 2.94 10.07
C PHE A 19 1.71 2.83 8.60
N HIS A 20 1.68 3.95 7.89
CA HIS A 20 2.08 3.99 6.49
C HIS A 20 3.57 3.65 6.31
N TRP A 21 4.46 4.28 7.08
CA TRP A 21 5.89 4.04 6.95
C TRP A 21 6.30 2.64 7.40
N LEU A 22 5.61 2.08 8.41
CA LEU A 22 5.80 0.69 8.82
C LEU A 22 5.38 -0.28 7.70
N ASN A 23 4.24 -0.04 7.05
CA ASN A 23 3.81 -0.81 5.88
C ASN A 23 4.81 -0.70 4.72
N ALA A 24 5.23 0.51 4.39
CA ALA A 24 6.19 0.76 3.32
C ALA A 24 7.48 -0.02 3.56
N LEU A 25 8.04 0.07 4.76
CA LEU A 25 9.24 -0.67 5.14
C LEU A 25 9.03 -2.18 5.09
N ALA A 26 7.93 -2.70 5.64
CA ALA A 26 7.63 -4.13 5.65
C ALA A 26 7.49 -4.68 4.23
N ILE A 27 6.75 -3.99 3.35
CA ILE A 27 6.56 -4.37 1.94
C ILE A 27 7.90 -4.34 1.21
N THR A 28 8.72 -3.31 1.39
CA THR A 28 10.05 -3.24 0.76
C THR A 28 10.93 -4.42 1.20
N VAL A 29 11.00 -4.72 2.49
CA VAL A 29 11.78 -5.87 3.00
C VAL A 29 11.25 -7.18 2.44
N LEU A 30 9.93 -7.38 2.39
CA LEU A 30 9.29 -8.57 1.83
C LEU A 30 9.61 -8.76 0.34
N ILE A 31 9.55 -7.68 -0.45
CA ILE A 31 9.87 -7.71 -1.87
C ILE A 31 11.34 -8.06 -2.09
N VAL A 32 12.26 -7.36 -1.41
CA VAL A 32 13.71 -7.58 -1.57
C VAL A 32 14.10 -9.01 -1.18
N THR A 33 13.65 -9.46 -0.01
CA THR A 33 13.92 -10.83 0.44
C THR A 33 13.20 -11.87 -0.40
N GLY A 34 11.99 -11.58 -0.89
CA GLY A 34 11.22 -12.45 -1.79
C GLY A 34 11.92 -12.68 -3.12
N PHE A 35 12.51 -11.65 -3.72
CA PHE A 35 13.34 -11.79 -4.93
C PHE A 35 14.55 -12.69 -4.68
N ILE A 36 15.24 -12.50 -3.57
CA ILE A 36 16.40 -13.34 -3.20
C ILE A 36 15.97 -14.79 -2.95
N ILE A 37 14.80 -15.03 -2.36
CA ILE A 37 14.26 -16.38 -2.17
C ILE A 37 13.87 -17.03 -3.50
N SER A 38 13.30 -16.24 -4.43
CA SER A 38 12.91 -16.71 -5.77
C SER A 38 14.12 -17.05 -6.63
N ASN A 39 15.16 -16.22 -6.58
CA ASN A 39 16.35 -16.35 -7.40
C ASN A 39 17.58 -16.05 -6.52
N PRO A 40 18.05 -17.05 -5.75
CA PRO A 40 19.18 -16.87 -4.85
C PRO A 40 20.44 -16.52 -5.63
N PRO A 41 21.17 -15.46 -5.27
CA PRO A 41 22.44 -15.15 -5.90
C PRO A 41 23.44 -16.30 -5.67
N ALA A 42 24.21 -16.63 -6.70
CA ALA A 42 25.30 -17.58 -6.61
C ALA A 42 26.49 -16.98 -5.85
N ILE A 43 26.40 -16.97 -4.52
CA ILE A 43 27.49 -16.55 -3.63
C ILE A 43 28.42 -17.75 -3.43
N MET A 44 29.58 -17.72 -4.09
CA MET A 44 30.62 -18.71 -3.88
C MET A 44 31.37 -18.42 -2.58
N SER A 45 31.59 -19.46 -1.78
CA SER A 45 32.32 -19.38 -0.53
C SER A 45 33.27 -20.56 -0.38
N LYS A 46 34.41 -20.32 0.27
CA LYS A 46 35.38 -21.36 0.66
C LYS A 46 35.06 -22.01 2.02
N LEU A 47 34.13 -21.42 2.78
CA LEU A 47 33.70 -21.94 4.08
C LEU A 47 32.78 -23.14 3.90
N GLU A 48 32.81 -24.06 4.87
CA GLU A 48 31.89 -25.21 4.90
C GLU A 48 30.43 -24.77 5.09
N ALA A 49 29.48 -25.56 4.59
CA ALA A 49 28.05 -25.26 4.70
C ALA A 49 27.57 -25.13 6.16
N SER A 50 28.19 -25.86 7.10
CA SER A 50 27.92 -25.77 8.54
C SER A 50 28.25 -24.39 9.14
N GLN A 51 29.18 -23.66 8.50
CA GLN A 51 29.65 -22.35 8.94
C GLN A 51 28.92 -21.20 8.23
N GLN A 52 27.93 -21.49 7.37
CA GLN A 52 27.23 -20.48 6.58
C GLN A 52 25.72 -20.64 6.64
N PHE A 53 25.02 -19.55 6.98
CA PHE A 53 23.56 -19.56 7.11
C PHE A 53 22.88 -18.34 6.47
N TRP A 54 23.54 -17.67 5.53
CA TRP A 54 23.06 -16.41 4.94
C TRP A 54 21.65 -16.53 4.36
N PHE A 55 21.36 -17.61 3.62
CA PHE A 55 20.04 -17.81 3.02
C PHE A 55 18.96 -18.08 4.07
N GLY A 56 19.33 -18.74 5.17
CA GLY A 56 18.49 -18.91 6.34
C GLY A 56 18.14 -17.58 7.01
N TYR A 57 19.10 -16.66 7.12
CA TYR A 57 18.83 -15.30 7.61
C TYR A 57 17.89 -14.52 6.69
N VAL A 58 18.05 -14.62 5.36
CA VAL A 58 17.12 -13.99 4.40
C VAL A 58 15.70 -14.50 4.59
N ARG A 59 15.52 -15.82 4.66
CA ARG A 59 14.20 -16.44 4.94
C ARG A 59 13.64 -16.00 6.29
N LYS A 60 14.47 -15.94 7.33
CA LYS A 60 14.08 -15.48 8.67
C LYS A 60 13.58 -14.03 8.64
N ILE A 61 14.31 -13.13 7.97
CA ILE A 61 13.92 -11.72 7.83
C ILE A 61 12.60 -11.61 7.05
N HIS A 62 12.43 -12.39 5.98
CA HIS A 62 11.18 -12.44 5.22
C HIS A 62 9.99 -12.83 6.10
N PHE A 63 10.12 -13.89 6.90
CA PHE A 63 9.05 -14.32 7.81
C PHE A 63 8.76 -13.31 8.92
N ILE A 64 9.79 -12.69 9.51
CA ILE A 64 9.60 -11.63 10.52
C ILE A 64 8.84 -10.45 9.91
N ALA A 65 9.21 -10.00 8.71
CA ALA A 65 8.51 -8.94 8.01
C ALA A 65 7.06 -9.33 7.67
N ALA A 66 6.80 -10.60 7.34
CA ALA A 66 5.46 -11.12 7.11
C ALA A 66 4.59 -11.03 8.38
N TYR A 67 5.14 -11.37 9.55
CA TYR A 67 4.42 -11.21 10.83
C TYR A 67 4.14 -9.75 11.19
N ILE A 68 5.07 -8.83 10.88
CA ILE A 68 4.81 -7.39 11.03
C ILE A 68 3.65 -6.97 10.12
N MET A 69 3.64 -7.43 8.87
CA MET A 69 2.55 -7.15 7.92
C MET A 69 1.19 -7.69 8.41
N VAL A 70 1.17 -8.88 9.04
CA VAL A 70 -0.03 -9.42 9.70
C VAL A 70 -0.51 -8.50 10.80
N ALA A 71 0.37 -8.07 11.70
CA ALA A 71 0.02 -7.20 12.82
C ALA A 71 -0.58 -5.87 12.32
N VAL A 72 0.05 -5.30 11.28
CA VAL A 72 -0.46 -4.08 10.65
C VAL A 72 -1.81 -4.32 9.98
N MET A 73 -2.01 -5.46 9.32
CA MET A 73 -3.28 -5.81 8.69
C MET A 73 -4.41 -5.96 9.73
N ILE A 74 -4.15 -6.63 10.85
CA ILE A 74 -5.14 -6.78 11.93
C ILE A 74 -5.55 -5.42 12.49
N LEU A 75 -4.57 -4.55 12.76
CA LEU A 75 -4.83 -3.19 13.23
C LEU A 75 -5.59 -2.37 12.20
N ARG A 76 -5.31 -2.57 10.90
CA ARG A 76 -6.04 -1.91 9.82
C ARG A 76 -7.49 -2.38 9.74
N ILE A 77 -7.74 -3.68 9.86
CA ILE A 77 -9.09 -4.25 9.92
C ILE A 77 -9.83 -3.68 11.13
N TYR A 78 -9.20 -3.63 12.30
CA TYR A 78 -9.78 -3.02 13.50
C TYR A 78 -10.21 -1.56 13.27
N TRP A 79 -9.34 -0.73 12.70
CA TRP A 79 -9.67 0.65 12.35
C TRP A 79 -10.69 0.78 11.21
N ALA A 80 -10.84 -0.23 10.35
CA ALA A 80 -11.90 -0.23 9.35
C ALA A 80 -13.31 -0.29 9.98
N PHE A 81 -13.44 -0.85 11.18
CA PHE A 81 -14.71 -0.91 11.93
C PHE A 81 -14.85 0.20 12.98
N VAL A 82 -13.78 0.51 13.72
CA VAL A 82 -13.81 1.45 14.86
C VAL A 82 -13.39 2.88 14.48
N GLY A 83 -12.76 3.04 13.32
CA GLY A 83 -12.17 4.31 12.89
C GLY A 83 -13.16 5.38 12.46
N ASN A 84 -12.65 6.61 12.34
CA ASN A 84 -13.39 7.80 11.94
C ASN A 84 -13.98 7.67 10.52
N LYS A 85 -14.84 8.61 10.09
CA LYS A 85 -15.53 8.63 8.78
C LYS A 85 -14.62 8.37 7.57
N PHE A 86 -13.33 8.69 7.66
CA PHE A 86 -12.33 8.47 6.62
C PHE A 86 -11.63 7.11 6.66
N ALA A 87 -11.65 6.43 7.81
CA ALA A 87 -11.02 5.12 8.02
C ALA A 87 -12.04 3.97 7.95
N ASN A 88 -13.34 4.27 7.98
CA ASN A 88 -14.42 3.29 7.98
C ASN A 88 -14.53 2.51 6.66
N TRP A 89 -14.84 1.21 6.75
CA TRP A 89 -15.10 0.29 5.62
C TRP A 89 -16.04 0.86 4.55
N ARG A 90 -17.06 1.63 4.95
CA ARG A 90 -18.06 2.23 4.04
C ARG A 90 -17.47 3.22 3.04
N THR A 91 -16.33 3.82 3.37
CA THR A 91 -15.64 4.77 2.49
C THR A 91 -14.91 4.07 1.34
N PHE A 92 -14.64 2.75 1.45
CA PHE A 92 -13.88 1.97 0.46
C PHE A 92 -14.70 1.48 -0.74
N PHE A 93 -16.01 1.73 -0.80
CA PHE A 93 -16.89 1.29 -1.89
C PHE A 93 -17.33 2.49 -2.76
N PRO A 94 -16.47 3.02 -3.66
CA PRO A 94 -16.82 4.11 -4.56
C PRO A 94 -17.63 3.65 -5.80
N PHE A 95 -18.41 2.57 -5.70
CA PHE A 95 -19.18 2.00 -6.82
C PHE A 95 -20.42 2.82 -7.23
N ASN A 96 -20.59 4.01 -6.67
CA ASN A 96 -21.62 4.94 -7.12
C ASN A 96 -21.25 5.48 -8.51
N LYS A 97 -22.24 5.71 -9.39
CA LYS A 97 -22.04 6.21 -10.77
C LYS A 97 -21.14 7.47 -10.84
N LYS A 98 -21.22 8.33 -9.82
CA LYS A 98 -20.36 9.53 -9.66
C LYS A 98 -18.88 9.16 -9.39
N GLY A 99 -18.63 8.15 -8.54
CA GLY A 99 -17.29 7.66 -8.22
C GLY A 99 -16.59 7.00 -9.40
N MET A 100 -17.30 6.19 -10.18
CA MET A 100 -16.74 5.57 -11.40
C MET A 100 -16.37 6.61 -12.47
N LYS A 101 -17.21 7.65 -12.67
CA LYS A 101 -16.91 8.74 -13.60
C LYS A 101 -15.68 9.54 -13.15
N ASN A 102 -15.54 9.77 -11.84
CA ASN A 102 -14.36 10.42 -11.26
C ASN A 102 -13.10 9.57 -11.41
N ILE A 103 -13.19 8.24 -11.24
CA ILE A 103 -12.06 7.32 -11.46
C ILE A 103 -11.57 7.40 -12.91
N TRP A 104 -12.48 7.34 -13.87
CA TRP A 104 -12.13 7.45 -15.29
C TRP A 104 -11.54 8.81 -15.64
N HIS A 105 -12.08 9.89 -15.05
CA HIS A 105 -11.54 11.24 -15.22
C HIS A 105 -10.11 11.34 -14.71
N VAL A 106 -9.87 10.94 -13.46
CA VAL A 106 -8.54 11.01 -12.83
C VAL A 106 -7.54 10.11 -13.57
N LEU A 107 -7.92 8.87 -13.93
CA LEU A 107 -7.04 8.01 -14.74
C LEU A 107 -6.68 8.66 -16.07
N LYS A 108 -7.65 9.30 -16.77
CA LYS A 108 -7.37 9.99 -18.02
C LYS A 108 -6.43 11.18 -17.79
N TYR A 109 -6.73 12.08 -16.86
CA TYR A 109 -5.95 13.30 -16.69
C TYR A 109 -4.56 13.03 -16.10
N ASP A 110 -4.45 12.13 -15.12
CA ASP A 110 -3.18 11.79 -14.47
C ASP A 110 -2.27 10.96 -15.39
N ILE A 111 -2.84 10.06 -16.23
CA ILE A 111 -2.04 9.25 -17.18
C ILE A 111 -1.68 10.06 -18.44
N PHE A 112 -2.57 10.93 -18.94
CA PHE A 112 -2.33 11.73 -20.15
C PHE A 112 -1.63 13.08 -19.89
N LEU A 113 -1.14 13.33 -18.67
CA LEU A 113 -0.41 14.54 -18.29
C LEU A 113 -1.13 15.85 -18.69
N GLN A 114 -2.46 15.87 -18.62
CA GLN A 114 -3.20 17.08 -18.92
C GLN A 114 -3.10 18.03 -17.72
N ASN A 115 -2.48 19.19 -17.93
CA ASN A 115 -2.43 20.25 -16.94
C ASN A 115 -3.85 20.77 -16.75
N GLU A 116 -4.47 20.46 -15.60
CA GLU A 116 -5.84 20.85 -15.31
C GLU A 116 -5.90 22.37 -15.04
N GLN A 117 -5.88 23.17 -16.12
CA GLN A 117 -5.92 24.64 -16.05
C GLN A 117 -7.25 25.20 -15.53
N ALA A 118 -8.28 24.35 -15.43
CA ALA A 118 -9.56 24.70 -14.84
C ALA A 118 -9.79 23.81 -13.62
N HIS A 119 -9.53 24.35 -12.43
CA HIS A 119 -9.98 23.80 -11.14
C HIS A 119 -11.51 23.83 -11.01
N LYS A 120 -12.24 23.31 -11.99
CA LYS A 120 -13.71 23.23 -12.03
C LYS A 120 -14.14 21.78 -11.85
N ILE A 121 -13.76 21.17 -10.74
CA ILE A 121 -14.43 19.96 -10.29
C ILE A 121 -14.72 20.11 -8.80
N GLU A 122 -16.00 20.42 -8.56
CA GLU A 122 -16.68 20.32 -7.28
C GLU A 122 -16.33 18.99 -6.59
N SER A 123 -16.01 19.06 -5.29
CA SER A 123 -15.82 17.92 -4.39
C SER A 123 -14.52 17.11 -4.52
N PHE A 124 -13.37 17.76 -4.52
CA PHE A 124 -12.18 17.12 -3.95
C PHE A 124 -12.30 17.16 -2.42
N SER A 125 -12.84 16.09 -1.84
CA SER A 125 -12.71 15.86 -0.40
C SER A 125 -11.22 15.91 -0.05
N ILE A 126 -10.84 16.78 0.90
CA ILE A 126 -9.44 16.99 1.29
C ILE A 126 -8.73 15.71 1.77
N GLY A 127 -9.47 14.62 2.06
CA GLY A 127 -8.94 13.33 2.51
C GLY A 127 -8.50 12.36 1.40
N HIS A 128 -9.43 11.92 0.52
CA HIS A 128 -9.14 10.85 -0.44
C HIS A 128 -9.81 11.08 -1.80
N ASN A 129 -9.02 10.99 -2.87
CA ASN A 129 -9.51 10.90 -4.24
C ASN A 129 -10.21 9.54 -4.47
N SER A 130 -11.28 9.49 -5.27
CA SER A 130 -12.01 8.24 -5.58
C SER A 130 -11.10 7.14 -6.17
N VAL A 131 -10.05 7.53 -6.92
CA VAL A 131 -9.01 6.59 -7.40
C VAL A 131 -8.14 6.06 -6.25
N ALA A 132 -7.76 6.93 -5.31
CA ALA A 132 -6.98 6.52 -4.14
C ALA A 132 -7.75 5.51 -3.30
N THR A 133 -9.05 5.76 -3.06
CA THR A 133 -9.95 4.84 -2.36
C THR A 133 -10.04 3.47 -3.04
N PHE A 134 -10.22 3.44 -4.37
CA PHE A 134 -10.26 2.18 -5.12
C PHE A 134 -8.92 1.43 -5.03
N SER A 135 -7.81 2.15 -5.14
CA SER A 135 -6.48 1.57 -5.02
C SER A 135 -6.24 0.93 -3.65
N TYR A 136 -6.76 1.53 -2.56
CA TYR A 136 -6.66 0.92 -1.23
C TYR A 136 -7.43 -0.38 -1.11
N LEU A 137 -8.63 -0.47 -1.72
CA LEU A 137 -9.40 -1.71 -1.72
C LEU A 137 -8.66 -2.82 -2.46
N VAL A 138 -8.12 -2.52 -3.65
CA VAL A 138 -7.30 -3.47 -4.42
C VAL A 138 -6.10 -3.92 -3.59
N MET A 139 -5.33 -2.99 -3.03
CA MET A 139 -4.16 -3.32 -2.22
C MET A 139 -4.50 -4.13 -0.96
N PHE A 140 -5.66 -3.88 -0.35
CA PHE A 140 -6.14 -4.67 0.79
C PHE A 140 -6.41 -6.13 0.38
N VAL A 141 -7.11 -6.36 -0.73
CA VAL A 141 -7.37 -7.71 -1.25
C VAL A 141 -6.07 -8.41 -1.65
N LEU A 142 -5.16 -7.70 -2.32
CA LEU A 142 -3.85 -8.25 -2.69
C LEU A 142 -3.02 -8.62 -1.46
N ALA A 143 -3.09 -7.83 -0.39
CA ALA A 143 -2.41 -8.15 0.85
C ALA A 143 -2.97 -9.39 1.55
N LEU A 144 -4.31 -9.57 1.55
CA LEU A 144 -4.93 -10.81 2.03
C LEU A 144 -4.50 -12.03 1.21
N LEU A 145 -4.46 -11.91 -0.12
CA LEU A 145 -3.99 -12.96 -1.02
C LEU A 145 -2.51 -13.30 -0.75
N MET A 146 -1.67 -12.27 -0.58
CA MET A 146 -0.25 -12.41 -0.27
C MET A 146 -0.03 -13.13 1.07
N MET A 147 -0.79 -12.75 2.10
CA MET A 147 -0.75 -13.39 3.42
C MET A 147 -1.22 -14.85 3.35
N ALA A 148 -2.35 -15.11 2.69
CA ALA A 148 -2.91 -16.45 2.57
C ALA A 148 -1.93 -17.41 1.85
N THR A 149 -1.43 -17.00 0.69
CA THR A 149 -0.46 -17.80 -0.08
C THR A 149 0.88 -17.95 0.64
N GLY A 150 1.37 -16.90 1.31
CA GLY A 150 2.63 -16.94 2.06
C GLY A 150 2.58 -17.89 3.26
N PHE A 151 1.54 -17.78 4.09
CA PHE A 151 1.37 -18.68 5.24
C PHE A 151 1.02 -20.10 4.83
N ALA A 152 0.32 -20.32 3.72
CA ALA A 152 0.08 -21.65 3.17
C ALA A 152 1.39 -22.38 2.85
N MET A 153 2.34 -21.70 2.19
CA MET A 153 3.67 -22.25 1.91
C MET A 153 4.51 -22.46 3.19
N TYR A 154 4.26 -21.66 4.23
CA TYR A 154 5.01 -21.77 5.49
C TYR A 154 4.46 -22.86 6.42
N ALA A 155 3.16 -23.15 6.35
CA ALA A 155 2.42 -24.03 7.25
C ALA A 155 3.06 -25.42 7.48
N PRO A 156 3.55 -26.15 6.45
CA PRO A 156 4.12 -27.49 6.64
C PRO A 156 5.40 -27.49 7.49
N THR A 157 6.13 -26.37 7.49
CA THR A 157 7.41 -26.23 8.19
C THR A 157 7.31 -25.48 9.53
N ALA A 158 6.12 -24.98 9.86
CA ALA A 158 5.91 -24.16 11.05
C ALA A 158 5.76 -25.03 12.31
N SER A 159 6.46 -24.67 13.37
CA SER A 159 6.27 -25.27 14.71
C SER A 159 5.01 -24.71 15.39
N TRP A 160 4.78 -23.41 15.26
CA TRP A 160 3.68 -22.66 15.88
C TRP A 160 2.33 -22.84 15.15
N PHE A 161 1.21 -22.64 15.86
CA PHE A 161 -0.13 -22.89 15.32
C PHE A 161 -0.57 -21.87 14.26
N PHE A 162 -0.15 -20.60 14.36
CA PHE A 162 -0.70 -19.53 13.52
C PHE A 162 -0.54 -19.78 12.01
N PRO A 163 0.65 -20.14 11.47
CA PRO A 163 0.78 -20.49 10.06
C PRO A 163 -0.08 -21.69 9.66
N LYS A 164 -0.25 -22.68 10.54
CA LYS A 164 -1.05 -23.88 10.29
C LYS A 164 -2.53 -23.57 10.06
N MET A 165 -3.03 -22.43 10.57
CA MET A 165 -4.39 -21.95 10.28
C MET A 165 -4.63 -21.65 8.80
N PHE A 166 -3.58 -21.53 7.97
CA PHE A 166 -3.67 -21.28 6.53
C PHE A 166 -3.50 -22.55 5.69
N ALA A 167 -3.42 -23.74 6.30
CA ALA A 167 -3.29 -25.00 5.58
C ALA A 167 -4.46 -25.29 4.62
N TRP A 168 -5.66 -24.74 4.89
CA TRP A 168 -6.83 -24.87 4.01
C TRP A 168 -6.65 -24.20 2.63
N VAL A 169 -5.67 -23.31 2.49
CA VAL A 169 -5.39 -22.65 1.21
C VAL A 169 -4.79 -23.64 0.22
N THR A 170 -3.96 -24.59 0.68
CA THR A 170 -3.27 -25.54 -0.20
C THR A 170 -4.24 -26.41 -1.02
N PRO A 171 -5.29 -27.01 -0.43
CA PRO A 171 -6.32 -27.74 -1.17
C PRO A 171 -7.06 -26.90 -2.22
N LEU A 172 -7.20 -25.57 -2.04
CA LEU A 172 -7.84 -24.71 -3.04
C LEU A 172 -7.06 -24.60 -4.35
N PHE A 173 -5.76 -24.93 -4.32
CA PHE A 173 -4.90 -24.97 -5.48
C PHE A 173 -4.62 -26.41 -5.94
N ASN A 174 -5.51 -27.36 -5.62
CA ASN A 174 -5.36 -28.79 -5.92
C ASN A 174 -4.03 -29.35 -5.40
N ASP A 175 -3.63 -28.94 -4.19
CA ASP A 175 -2.38 -29.32 -3.52
C ASP A 175 -1.11 -28.99 -4.32
N ASN A 176 -1.20 -28.06 -5.28
CA ASN A 176 -0.09 -27.65 -6.12
C ASN A 176 0.68 -26.46 -5.50
N GLU A 177 1.72 -26.76 -4.72
CA GLU A 177 2.57 -25.74 -4.09
C GLU A 177 3.27 -24.81 -5.10
N ILE A 178 3.58 -25.30 -6.30
CA ILE A 178 4.20 -24.50 -7.36
C ILE A 178 3.22 -23.41 -7.83
N LEU A 179 1.94 -23.75 -7.95
CA LEU A 179 0.90 -22.79 -8.32
C LEU A 179 0.73 -21.71 -7.24
N ILE A 180 0.73 -22.11 -5.96
CA ILE A 180 0.67 -21.18 -4.82
C ILE A 180 1.86 -20.20 -4.88
N ARG A 181 3.07 -20.70 -5.11
CA ARG A 181 4.27 -19.88 -5.26
C ARG A 181 4.16 -18.92 -6.45
N LYS A 182 3.63 -19.37 -7.59
CA LYS A 182 3.39 -18.52 -8.77
C LYS A 182 2.42 -17.39 -8.44
N VAL A 183 1.29 -17.69 -7.79
CA VAL A 183 0.31 -16.68 -7.38
C VAL A 183 0.94 -15.69 -6.39
N HIS A 184 1.73 -16.17 -5.44
CA HIS A 184 2.47 -15.32 -4.50
C HIS A 184 3.42 -14.36 -5.23
N HIS A 185 4.21 -14.84 -6.19
CA HIS A 185 5.10 -14.00 -7.00
C HIS A 185 4.35 -13.03 -7.92
N ILE A 186 3.27 -13.45 -8.58
CA ILE A 186 2.44 -12.56 -9.41
C ILE A 186 1.85 -11.44 -8.54
N THR A 187 1.40 -11.78 -7.33
CA THR A 187 0.89 -10.81 -6.37
C THR A 187 1.98 -9.83 -5.97
N MET A 188 3.22 -10.28 -5.77
CA MET A 188 4.38 -9.41 -5.47
C MET A 188 4.62 -8.41 -6.60
N TRP A 189 4.53 -8.84 -7.86
CA TRP A 189 4.63 -7.92 -9.01
C TRP A 189 3.53 -6.87 -9.05
N MET A 190 2.30 -7.22 -8.65
CA MET A 190 1.23 -6.23 -8.51
C MET A 190 1.52 -5.20 -7.41
N PHE A 191 2.13 -5.61 -6.29
CA PHE A 191 2.62 -4.67 -5.26
C PHE A 191 3.69 -3.73 -5.81
N ILE A 192 4.64 -4.25 -6.60
CA ILE A 192 5.70 -3.44 -7.22
C ILE A 192 5.11 -2.44 -8.20
N LEU A 193 4.19 -2.86 -9.06
CA LEU A 193 3.51 -1.98 -10.02
C LEU A 193 2.76 -0.86 -9.29
N PHE A 194 1.99 -1.21 -8.26
CA PHE A 194 1.29 -0.21 -7.43
C PHE A 194 2.28 0.76 -6.79
N MET A 195 3.37 0.26 -6.19
CA MET A 195 4.38 1.10 -5.54
C MET A 195 5.02 2.07 -6.54
N ALA A 196 5.36 1.61 -7.75
CA ALA A 196 5.91 2.45 -8.81
C ALA A 196 4.94 3.56 -9.23
N VAL A 197 3.68 3.21 -9.50
CA VAL A 197 2.62 4.16 -9.88
C VAL A 197 2.34 5.14 -8.73
N HIS A 198 2.26 4.66 -7.50
CA HIS A 198 2.00 5.47 -6.31
C HIS A 198 3.11 6.52 -6.09
N ILE A 199 4.38 6.09 -6.11
CA ILE A 199 5.51 7.01 -5.95
C ILE A 199 5.55 8.02 -7.10
N TYR A 200 5.31 7.59 -8.33
CA TYR A 200 5.24 8.47 -9.50
C TYR A 200 4.16 9.55 -9.31
N LEU A 201 2.92 9.17 -8.97
CA LEU A 201 1.82 10.12 -8.79
C LEU A 201 2.09 11.09 -7.63
N VAL A 202 2.63 10.59 -6.52
CA VAL A 202 3.01 11.45 -5.39
C VAL A 202 4.04 12.49 -5.82
N LEU A 203 5.09 12.10 -6.54
CA LEU A 203 6.10 13.04 -7.05
C LEU A 203 5.54 13.99 -8.10
N PHE A 204 4.65 13.50 -8.98
CA PHE A 204 3.99 14.31 -10.00
C PHE A 204 3.12 15.41 -9.38
N HIS A 205 2.26 15.08 -8.42
CA HIS A 205 1.41 16.05 -7.72
C HIS A 205 2.22 17.02 -6.84
N ASP A 206 3.38 16.58 -6.33
CA ASP A 206 4.25 17.43 -5.53
C ASP A 206 5.05 18.41 -6.40
N TRP A 207 5.59 17.95 -7.52
CA TRP A 207 6.42 18.75 -8.42
C TRP A 207 5.62 19.63 -9.38
N LEU A 208 4.61 19.08 -10.06
CA LEU A 208 3.84 19.81 -11.08
C LEU A 208 2.76 20.69 -10.46
N GLU A 209 2.05 20.16 -9.46
CA GLU A 209 0.88 20.85 -8.88
C GLU A 209 1.20 21.55 -7.55
N GLY A 210 2.41 21.35 -6.99
CA GLY A 210 2.84 22.00 -5.76
C GLY A 210 1.99 21.64 -4.53
N ARG A 211 1.37 20.45 -4.52
CA ARG A 211 0.38 20.07 -3.49
C ARG A 211 0.99 19.65 -2.15
N GLY A 212 2.30 19.46 -2.07
CA GLY A 212 2.97 19.15 -0.80
C GLY A 212 2.64 17.76 -0.26
N GLU A 213 2.31 16.78 -1.11
CA GLU A 213 1.80 15.46 -0.67
C GLU A 213 2.86 14.66 0.08
N THR A 214 4.13 14.73 -0.36
CA THR A 214 5.26 14.08 0.34
C THR A 214 5.49 14.70 1.71
N SER A 215 5.53 16.04 1.77
CA SER A 215 5.69 16.82 2.98
C SER A 215 4.55 16.56 3.95
N ALA A 216 3.32 16.42 3.46
CA ALA A 216 2.17 16.08 4.29
C ALA A 216 2.30 14.69 4.92
N MET A 217 2.86 13.71 4.20
CA MET A 217 3.03 12.36 4.73
C MET A 217 4.19 12.24 5.74
N ILE A 218 5.17 13.13 5.67
CA ILE A 218 6.27 13.20 6.66
C ILE A 218 5.86 14.04 7.86
N SER A 219 5.37 15.27 7.65
CA SER A 219 5.11 16.26 8.69
C SER A 219 3.68 16.24 9.27
N GLY A 220 2.73 15.64 8.54
CA GLY A 220 1.30 15.69 8.86
C GLY A 220 0.60 16.97 8.38
N GLN A 221 1.37 17.95 7.89
CA GLN A 221 0.89 19.28 7.54
C GLN A 221 0.90 19.48 6.03
N LYS A 222 -0.23 19.94 5.49
CA LYS A 222 -0.41 20.25 4.08
C LYS A 222 -0.57 21.74 3.87
N PHE A 223 0.03 22.28 2.81
CA PHE A 223 -0.16 23.66 2.41
C PHE A 223 -1.34 23.76 1.44
N VAL A 224 -2.38 24.48 1.82
CA VAL A 224 -3.61 24.63 1.03
C VAL A 224 -3.86 26.10 0.77
N SER A 225 -4.30 26.46 -0.43
CA SER A 225 -4.69 27.85 -0.73
C SER A 225 -5.88 28.27 0.13
N SER A 226 -5.89 29.54 0.56
CA SER A 226 -6.91 30.07 1.48
C SER A 226 -8.32 30.04 0.88
N GLU A 227 -8.45 30.17 -0.44
CA GLU A 227 -9.73 30.03 -1.16
C GLU A 227 -10.34 28.63 -1.01
N ARG A 228 -9.52 27.58 -1.13
CA ARG A 228 -9.96 26.18 -1.03
C ARG A 228 -10.39 25.81 0.40
N VAL A 229 -9.74 26.39 1.41
CA VAL A 229 -10.15 26.22 2.83
C VAL A 229 -11.53 26.85 3.10
N GLN A 230 -11.82 28.00 2.47
CA GLN A 230 -13.11 28.69 2.64
C GLN A 230 -14.27 27.95 1.96
N GLU A 231 -14.02 27.28 0.84
CA GLU A 231 -15.04 26.46 0.14
C GLU A 231 -15.45 25.22 0.95
N GLU A 232 -14.51 24.53 1.61
CA GLU A 232 -14.85 23.39 2.48
C GLU A 232 -15.60 23.80 3.75
N THR A 233 -15.28 24.95 4.34
CA THR A 233 -15.95 25.41 5.58
C THR A 233 -17.42 25.79 5.34
N LYS A 234 -17.81 25.98 4.07
CA LYS A 234 -19.19 26.29 3.66
C LYS A 234 -20.03 25.05 3.32
N GLN A 235 -19.43 23.86 3.25
CA GLN A 235 -20.11 22.57 3.07
C GLN A 235 -20.36 21.88 4.42
#